data_AF-A0A966X6W4-F1
#
_entry.id   AF-A0A966X6W4-F1
#
_cell.length_a   1.000
_cell.length_b   1.000
_cell.length_c   1.000
_cell.angle_alpha   90.00
_cell.angle_beta   90.00
_cell.angle_gamma   90.00
#
_symmetry.space_group_name_H-M   'P 1'
#
loop_
_entity.id
_entity.type
_entity.pdbx_description
1 polymer ?
#
loop_
_entity_poly.entity_id
_entity_poly.type
_entity_poly.pdbx_seq_one_letter_code
_entity_poly.pdbx_strand_id
1 'polypeptide(L)' 'CMMCAGAIVLARIGRLVFATRDPRTGAAGSVFDVLDHPMLNHRVSVTEGILAEEAADRLRMFARALRIREARSTKLRDR' A
#
# COMPACT_ATOMS: atom_id res chain seq x y z
N CYS A 1 0.03 0.18 -4.92
CA CYS A 1 -0.64 1.18 -5.79
C CYS A 1 -0.39 0.84 -7.26
N MET A 2 -1.06 1.55 -8.18
CA MET A 2 -0.95 1.29 -9.64
C MET A 2 0.48 1.39 -10.15
N MET A 3 1.24 2.40 -9.71
CA MET A 3 2.64 2.60 -10.11
C MET A 3 3.50 1.36 -9.80
N CYS A 4 3.47 0.90 -8.54
CA CYS A 4 4.26 -0.27 -8.14
C CYS A 4 3.79 -1.56 -8.81
N ALA A 5 2.47 -1.75 -8.97
CA ALA A 5 1.94 -2.95 -9.62
C ALA A 5 2.41 -3.05 -11.09
N GLY A 6 2.38 -1.92 -11.83
CA GLY A 6 2.91 -1.87 -13.18
C GLY A 6 4.42 -2.15 -13.23
N ALA A 7 5.19 -1.58 -12.29
CA ALA A 7 6.63 -1.85 -12.20
C ALA A 7 6.95 -3.33 -11.95
N ILE A 8 6.19 -4.01 -11.08
CA ILE A 8 6.34 -5.45 -10.80
C ILE A 8 6.14 -6.28 -12.08
N VAL A 9 5.12 -5.95 -12.87
CA VAL A 9 4.83 -6.63 -14.14
C VAL A 9 5.96 -6.39 -15.16
N LEU A 10 6.37 -5.13 -15.35
CA LEU A 10 7.42 -4.76 -16.30
C LEU A 10 8.79 -5.37 -15.92
N ALA A 11 9.07 -5.50 -14.63
CA ALA A 11 10.27 -6.16 -14.11
C ALA A 11 10.19 -7.69 -14.11
N ARG A 12 9.04 -8.28 -14.50
CA ARG A 12 8.79 -9.72 -14.53
C ARG A 12 9.02 -10.42 -13.18
N ILE A 13 8.64 -9.76 -12.09
CA ILE A 13 8.74 -10.34 -10.75
C ILE A 13 7.71 -11.48 -10.63
N GLY A 14 8.16 -12.69 -10.28
CA GLY A 14 7.30 -13.88 -10.24
C GLY A 14 6.36 -13.96 -9.03
N ARG A 15 6.71 -13.32 -7.91
CA ARG A 15 5.94 -13.38 -6.67
C ARG A 15 5.94 -12.05 -5.93
N LEU A 16 4.74 -11.61 -5.53
CA LEU A 16 4.53 -10.49 -4.62
C LEU A 16 4.01 -11.03 -3.29
N VAL A 17 4.70 -10.69 -2.19
CA VAL A 17 4.23 -10.94 -0.83
C VAL A 17 4.06 -9.59 -0.13
N PHE A 18 2.87 -9.30 0.41
CA PHE A 18 2.63 -8.07 1.15
C PHE A 18 1.78 -8.31 2.41
N ALA A 19 1.84 -7.36 3.34
CA ALA A 19 1.19 -7.49 4.64
C ALA A 19 -0.32 -7.17 4.58
N THR A 20 -0.65 -5.89 4.34
CA THR A 20 -2.04 -5.40 4.40
C THR A 20 -2.52 -4.90 3.04
N ARG A 21 -3.79 -5.12 2.73
CA ARG A 21 -4.45 -4.44 1.61
C ARG A 21 -4.55 -2.94 1.87
N ASP A 22 -4.46 -2.15 0.79
CA ASP A 22 -4.71 -0.71 0.84
C ASP A 22 -6.09 -0.42 0.23
N PRO A 23 -7.11 -0.10 1.05
CA PRO A 23 -8.47 0.13 0.57
C PRO A 23 -8.62 1.43 -0.24
N ARG A 24 -7.63 2.34 -0.21
CA ARG A 24 -7.73 3.63 -0.91
C ARG A 24 -7.08 3.59 -2.29
N THR A 25 -5.93 2.94 -2.43
CA THR A 25 -5.14 2.99 -3.68
C THR A 25 -4.50 1.66 -4.08
N GLY A 26 -4.83 0.57 -3.38
CA GLY A 26 -4.25 -0.75 -3.64
C GLY A 26 -4.58 -1.28 -5.04
N ALA A 27 -3.58 -1.83 -5.73
CA ALA A 27 -3.70 -2.31 -7.12
C ALA A 27 -3.38 -3.81 -7.28
N ALA A 28 -3.29 -4.55 -6.17
CA ALA A 28 -3.14 -6.00 -6.09
C ALA A 28 -4.43 -6.63 -5.52
N GLY A 29 -5.57 -6.24 -6.10
CA GLY A 29 -6.92 -6.71 -5.75
C GLY A 29 -7.67 -5.86 -4.71
N SER A 30 -7.24 -4.64 -4.41
CA SER A 30 -8.00 -3.75 -3.49
C SER A 30 -8.96 -2.86 -4.26
N VAL A 31 -8.46 -1.79 -4.89
CA VAL A 31 -9.23 -0.93 -5.79
C VAL A 31 -9.15 -1.47 -7.22
N PHE A 32 -7.97 -1.91 -7.61
CA PHE A 32 -7.70 -2.54 -8.90
C PHE A 32 -7.00 -3.88 -8.68
N ASP A 33 -7.15 -4.80 -9.62
CA ASP A 33 -6.31 -5.98 -9.72
C ASP A 33 -5.48 -5.94 -11.01
N VAL A 34 -4.41 -5.17 -10.97
CA VAL A 34 -3.53 -5.01 -12.14
C VAL A 34 -2.71 -6.29 -12.35
N LEU A 35 -2.29 -6.94 -11.27
CA LEU A 35 -1.36 -8.07 -11.34
C LEU A 35 -1.98 -9.34 -11.96
N ASP A 36 -3.31 -9.44 -11.95
CA ASP A 36 -4.05 -10.53 -12.59
C ASP A 36 -4.85 -10.12 -13.84
N HIS A 37 -4.53 -8.98 -14.45
CA HIS A 37 -5.25 -8.51 -15.63
C HIS A 37 -4.99 -9.40 -16.87
N PRO A 38 -6.02 -9.86 -17.61
CA PRO A 38 -5.89 -10.84 -18.70
C PRO A 38 -5.04 -10.40 -19.89
N MET A 39 -4.99 -9.09 -20.14
CA MET A 39 -4.22 -8.54 -21.26
C MET A 39 -2.73 -8.36 -20.97
N LEU A 40 -2.25 -8.68 -19.75
CA LEU A 40 -0.84 -8.56 -19.40
C LEU A 40 -0.07 -9.82 -19.79
N ASN A 41 1.18 -9.62 -20.20
CA ASN A 41 2.09 -10.66 -20.69
C ASN A 41 2.86 -11.39 -19.58
N HIS A 42 2.66 -11.03 -18.31
CA HIS A 42 3.35 -11.62 -17.16
C HIS A 42 2.38 -11.77 -15.99
N ARG A 43 2.41 -12.93 -15.33
CA ARG A 43 1.56 -13.25 -14.18
C ARG A 43 2.37 -13.25 -12.90
N VAL A 44 1.80 -12.67 -11.86
CA VAL A 44 2.45 -12.56 -10.55
C VAL A 44 1.68 -13.38 -9.53
N SER A 45 2.36 -14.31 -8.85
CA SER A 45 1.76 -14.99 -7.69
C SER A 45 1.68 -14.03 -6.52
N VAL A 46 0.48 -13.80 -5.99
CA VAL A 46 0.25 -12.88 -4.88
C VAL A 46 -0.02 -13.66 -3.59
N THR A 47 0.74 -13.35 -2.53
CA THR A 47 0.45 -13.79 -1.16
C THR A 47 0.24 -12.54 -0.30
N GLU A 48 -0.84 -12.49 0.45
CA GLU A 48 -1.15 -11.38 1.34
C GLU A 48 -1.36 -11.84 2.78
N GLY A 49 -1.40 -10.90 3.72
CA GLY A 49 -1.77 -11.18 5.11
C GLY A 49 -0.57 -11.43 6.04
N ILE A 50 0.66 -11.48 5.52
CA ILE A 50 1.84 -11.78 6.33
C ILE A 50 2.12 -10.60 7.27
N LEU A 51 1.98 -10.83 8.58
CA LEU A 51 2.11 -9.80 9.63
C LEU A 51 1.18 -8.60 9.38
N ALA A 52 -0.04 -8.87 8.90
CA ALA A 52 -0.99 -7.83 8.52
C ALA A 52 -1.37 -6.94 9.70
N GLU A 53 -1.58 -7.51 10.89
CA GLU A 53 -1.97 -6.75 12.07
C GLU A 53 -0.85 -5.79 12.49
N GLU A 54 0.38 -6.27 12.56
CA GLU A 54 1.54 -5.47 12.96
C GLU A 54 1.85 -4.36 11.95
N ALA A 55 1.73 -4.66 10.64
CA ALA A 55 1.88 -3.66 9.59
C ALA A 55 0.78 -2.60 9.65
N ALA A 56 -0.48 -3.01 9.86
CA ALA A 56 -1.60 -2.09 10.00
C ALA A 56 -1.42 -1.18 11.23
N ASP A 57 -0.96 -1.72 12.35
CA ASP A 57 -0.71 -0.93 13.56
C ASP A 57 0.39 0.09 13.37
N ARG A 58 1.49 -0.26 12.69
CA ARG A 58 2.55 0.70 12.34
C ARG A 58 2.01 1.85 11.50
N LEU A 59 1.18 1.56 10.49
CA LEU A 59 0.53 2.58 9.66
C LEU A 59 -0.41 3.48 10.48
N ARG A 60 -1.22 2.90 11.37
CA ARG A 60 -2.12 3.67 12.26
C ARG A 60 -1.33 4.56 13.21
N MET A 61 -0.25 4.04 13.80
CA MET A 61 0.64 4.81 14.68
C MET A 61 1.26 6.00 13.95
N PHE A 62 1.77 5.78 12.74
CA PHE A 62 2.33 6.85 11.92
C PHE A 62 1.28 7.94 11.60
N ALA A 63 0.10 7.53 11.14
CA ALA A 63 -0.98 8.48 10.84
C ALA A 63 -1.46 9.26 12.08
N ARG A 64 -1.48 8.63 13.27
CA ARG A 64 -1.76 9.34 14.54
C ARG A 64 -0.68 10.36 14.85
N ALA A 65 0.59 9.99 14.72
CA ALA A 65 1.71 10.90 14.96
C ALA A 65 1.70 12.11 14.02
N LEU A 66 1.34 11.93 12.74
CA LEU A 66 1.20 13.04 11.78
C LEU A 66 0.15 14.06 12.21
N ARG A 67 -1.03 13.61 12.66
CA ARG A 67 -2.11 14.50 13.13
C ARG A 67 -1.71 15.31 14.37
N ILE A 68 -0.97 14.69 15.30
CA ILE A 68 -0.46 15.38 16.50
C ILE A 68 0.56 16.45 16.09
N ARG A 69 1.47 16.13 15.16
CA ARG A 69 2.47 17.08 14.65
C ARG A 69 1.82 18.27 13.95
N GLU A 70 0.81 18.02 13.13
CA GLU A 70 0.05 19.05 12.44
C GLU A 70 -0.68 19.98 13.44
N ALA A 71 -1.40 19.41 14.40
CA ALA A 71 -2.09 20.19 15.45
C ALA A 71 -1.12 21.06 16.28
N ARG A 72 0.09 20.57 16.55
CA ARG A 72 1.14 21.34 17.23
C ARG A 72 1.69 22.45 16.35
N SER A 73 1.87 22.19 15.06
CA SER A 73 2.34 23.19 14.09
C SER A 73 1.33 24.32 13.90
N THR A 74 0.04 24.02 13.81
CA THR A 74 -1.03 25.03 13.68
C THR A 74 -1.08 25.93 14.91
N LYS A 75 -1.05 25.34 16.11
CA LYS A 75 -1.00 26.10 17.37
C LYS A 75 0.25 26.99 17.54
N LEU A 76 1.36 26.65 16.86
CA LEU A 76 2.56 27.48 16.87
C LEU A 76 2.49 28.63 15.86
N ARG A 77 1.80 28.44 14.73
CA ARG A 77 1.59 29.48 13.71
C ARG A 77 0.55 30.53 14.13
N ASP A 78 -0.42 30.12 14.95
CA ASP A 78 -1.50 31.00 15.44
C ASP A 78 -1.13 31.76 16.74
N ARG A 79 0.14 31.71 17.15
CA ARG A 79 0.73 32.43 18.29
C ARG A 79 1.75 33.44 17.80
#